data_AF-A0A7S2K9W3-F1
#
_entry.id   AF-A0A7S2K9W3-F1
#
_cell.length_a   1.000
_cell.length_b   1.000
_cell.length_c   1.000
_cell.angle_alpha   90.00
_cell.angle_beta   90.00
_cell.angle_gamma   90.00
#
_symmetry.space_group_name_H-M   'P 1'
#
loop_
_entity.id
_entity.type
_entity.pdbx_description
1 polymer ?
#
loop_
_entity_poly.entity_id
_entity_poly.type
_entity_poly.pdbx_seq_one_letter_code
_entity_poly.pdbx_strand_id
1 'polypeptide(L)'
;DNGCMCCTIRGDLIKGLQEILDSIKQGGHIDQIMIETTGMADPVPIVRTFMSDPGLTEELRLDAVIAMADAKHLPGRLDDQVEEGKVNEAYQQVAFADKII
;
A
#
# COMPACT_ATOMS: atom_id res chain seq x y z
N ASP A 1 0.76 1.67 23.14
CA ASP A 1 0.82 1.43 21.68
C ASP A 1 0.92 2.74 20.93
N ASN A 2 1.84 2.82 19.96
CA ASN A 2 2.10 4.02 19.16
C ASN A 2 1.18 4.14 17.93
N GLY A 3 0.07 3.38 17.88
CA GLY A 3 -0.87 3.37 16.75
C GLY A 3 -0.42 2.54 15.54
N CYS A 4 0.64 1.75 15.64
CA CYS A 4 1.08 0.87 14.56
C CYS A 4 0.39 -0.50 14.64
N MET A 5 -0.01 -1.03 13.49
CA MET A 5 -0.54 -2.38 13.34
C MET A 5 0.23 -3.10 12.23
N CYS A 6 0.71 -4.31 12.53
CA CYS A 6 1.45 -5.14 11.57
C CYS A 6 0.58 -6.30 11.12
N CYS A 7 0.42 -6.46 9.81
CA CYS A 7 -0.38 -7.51 9.16
C CYS A 7 0.44 -8.14 8.04
N THR A 8 0.40 -9.46 7.90
CA THR A 8 1.22 -10.20 6.91
C THR A 8 0.42 -10.73 5.73
N ILE A 9 -0.92 -10.80 5.84
CA ILE A 9 -1.81 -11.31 4.80
C ILE A 9 -2.84 -10.24 4.43
N ARG A 10 -3.25 -10.19 3.15
CA ARG A 10 -4.29 -9.28 2.65
C ARG A 10 -5.58 -9.29 3.48
N GLY A 11 -6.00 -10.47 3.97
CA GLY A 11 -7.17 -10.60 4.85
C GLY A 11 -6.98 -9.94 6.21
N ASP A 12 -5.74 -9.87 6.69
CA ASP A 12 -5.40 -9.20 7.95
C ASP A 12 -5.42 -7.67 7.78
N LEU A 13 -5.05 -7.17 6.60
CA LEU A 13 -5.15 -5.73 6.29
C LEU A 13 -6.59 -5.23 6.38
N ILE A 14 -7.56 -5.91 5.76
CA ILE A 14 -8.97 -5.49 5.79
C ILE A 14 -9.50 -5.49 7.22
N LYS A 15 -9.27 -6.57 7.97
CA LYS A 15 -9.71 -6.67 9.37
C LYS A 15 -9.11 -5.57 10.23
N GLY A 16 -7.82 -5.33 10.06
CA GLY A 16 -7.14 -4.29 10.82
C GLY A 16 -7.62 -2.87 10.49
N LEU A 17 -7.94 -2.60 9.23
CA LEU A 17 -8.59 -1.34 8.85
C LEU A 17 -9.99 -1.21 9.45
N GLN A 18 -10.76 -2.30 9.51
CA GLN A 18 -12.07 -2.32 10.18
C GLN A 18 -11.93 -2.04 11.68
N GLU A 19 -10.93 -2.63 12.35
CA GLU A 19 -10.63 -2.34 13.77
C GLU A 19 -10.27 -0.87 13.99
N ILE A 20 -9.49 -0.27 13.08
CA ILE A 20 -9.19 1.16 13.08
C ILE A 20 -10.48 1.98 12.95
N LEU A 21 -11.34 1.67 11.98
CA LEU A 21 -12.62 2.35 11.78
C LEU A 21 -13.55 2.23 12.99
N ASP A 22 -13.62 1.06 13.61
CA ASP A 22 -14.41 0.83 14.82
C ASP A 22 -13.87 1.67 16.00
N SER A 23 -12.56 1.83 16.11
CA SER A 23 -11.97 2.70 17.13
C SER A 23 -12.36 4.17 16.95
N ILE A 24 -12.45 4.65 15.71
CA ILE A 24 -12.90 6.01 15.39
C ILE A 24 -14.38 6.17 15.77
N LYS A 25 -15.22 5.19 15.46
CA LYS A 25 -16.65 5.18 15.83
C LYS A 25 -16.87 5.23 17.35
N GLN A 26 -15.92 4.72 18.14
CA GLN A 26 -15.94 4.73 19.60
C GLN A 26 -15.37 6.03 20.22
N GLY A 27 -15.06 7.04 19.41
CA GLY A 27 -14.53 8.33 19.86
C GLY A 27 -13.00 8.47 19.74
N GLY A 28 -12.33 7.50 19.11
CA GLY A 28 -10.95 7.65 18.66
C GLY A 28 -10.83 8.69 17.54
N HIS A 29 -9.61 9.21 17.33
CA HIS A 29 -9.34 10.21 16.30
C HIS A 29 -8.11 9.80 15.48
N ILE A 30 -8.30 9.58 14.18
CA ILE A 30 -7.25 9.23 13.22
C ILE A 30 -7.49 10.04 11.95
N ASP A 31 -6.50 10.88 11.61
CA ASP A 31 -6.59 11.73 10.41
C ASP A 31 -6.19 10.98 9.15
N GLN A 32 -5.22 10.08 9.25
CA GLN A 32 -4.58 9.40 8.12
C GLN A 32 -4.12 8.00 8.52
N ILE A 33 -4.16 7.08 7.56
CA ILE A 33 -3.63 5.73 7.68
C ILE A 33 -2.51 5.58 6.64
N MET A 34 -1.30 5.25 7.10
CA MET A 34 -0.18 4.96 6.21
C MET A 34 0.06 3.46 6.17
N ILE A 35 0.09 2.91 4.97
CA ILE A 35 0.33 1.48 4.75
C ILE A 35 1.74 1.34 4.19
N GLU A 36 2.62 0.75 4.99
CA GLU A 36 3.93 0.31 4.54
C GLU A 36 3.79 -1.09 3.94
N THR A 37 4.24 -1.24 2.71
CA THR A 37 4.33 -2.55 2.06
C THR A 37 5.76 -3.05 2.14
N THR A 38 5.96 -4.37 2.15
CA THR A 38 7.33 -4.91 2.13
C THR A 38 8.03 -4.51 0.83
N GLY A 39 9.36 -4.44 0.82
CA GLY A 39 10.13 -3.84 -0.28
C GLY A 39 9.90 -4.41 -1.68
N MET A 40 9.32 -5.61 -1.82
CA MET A 40 8.94 -6.20 -3.12
C MET A 40 7.44 -6.47 -3.26
N ALA A 41 6.61 -5.82 -2.44
CA ALA A 41 5.17 -5.94 -2.56
C ALA A 41 4.68 -5.20 -3.82
N ASP A 42 3.76 -5.84 -4.55
CA ASP A 42 2.99 -5.22 -5.62
C ASP A 42 1.92 -4.29 -4.99
N PRO A 43 1.91 -2.98 -5.33
CA PRO A 43 0.89 -2.05 -4.81
C PRO A 43 -0.50 -2.30 -5.40
N VAL A 44 -0.62 -2.94 -6.57
CA VAL A 44 -1.89 -3.07 -7.30
C VAL A 44 -2.94 -3.87 -6.53
N PRO A 45 -2.66 -5.07 -5.97
CA PRO A 45 -3.63 -5.82 -5.17
C PRO A 45 -4.13 -5.07 -3.93
N ILE A 46 -3.26 -4.24 -3.34
CA ILE A 46 -3.59 -3.45 -2.16
C ILE A 46 -4.57 -2.34 -2.56
N VAL A 47 -4.21 -1.52 -3.55
CA VAL A 47 -5.08 -0.45 -4.05
C VAL A 47 -6.41 -0.98 -4.57
N ARG A 48 -6.42 -2.11 -5.28
CA ARG A 48 -7.68 -2.73 -5.72
C ARG A 48 -8.58 -3.09 -4.56
N THR A 49 -8.03 -3.59 -3.45
CA THR A 49 -8.82 -3.89 -2.24
C THR A 49 -9.54 -2.65 -1.74
N PHE A 50 -8.83 -1.52 -1.64
CA PHE A 50 -9.41 -0.24 -1.22
C PHE A 50 -10.50 0.26 -2.16
N MET A 51 -10.37 0.03 -3.47
CA MET A 51 -11.33 0.51 -4.45
C MET A 51 -12.53 -0.42 -4.66
N SER A 52 -12.43 -1.69 -4.25
CA SER A 52 -13.45 -2.71 -4.52
C SER A 52 -14.25 -3.16 -3.30
N ASP A 53 -13.73 -2.94 -2.08
CA ASP A 53 -14.41 -3.36 -0.85
C ASP A 53 -15.39 -2.27 -0.39
N PRO A 54 -16.71 -2.50 -0.43
CA PRO A 54 -17.70 -1.49 -0.06
C PRO A 54 -17.56 -0.99 1.39
N GLY A 55 -17.14 -1.86 2.31
CA GLY A 55 -16.96 -1.48 3.71
C GLY A 55 -15.77 -0.55 3.93
N LEU A 56 -14.81 -0.55 3.00
CA LEU A 56 -13.69 0.39 3.02
C LEU A 56 -13.97 1.65 2.19
N THR A 57 -14.60 1.53 1.01
CA THR A 57 -14.82 2.68 0.12
C THR A 57 -15.80 3.71 0.67
N GLU A 58 -16.71 3.32 1.56
CA GLU A 58 -17.67 4.23 2.20
C GLU A 58 -17.02 5.09 3.31
N GLU A 59 -15.95 4.58 3.94
CA GLU A 59 -15.36 5.17 5.16
C GLU A 59 -13.93 5.71 4.91
N LEU A 60 -13.23 5.19 3.90
CA LEU A 60 -11.84 5.52 3.58
C LEU A 60 -11.70 5.92 2.11
N ARG A 61 -10.72 6.79 1.85
CA ARG A 61 -10.28 7.15 0.50
C ARG A 61 -8.78 6.90 0.36
N LEU A 62 -8.38 6.23 -0.70
CA LEU A 62 -6.96 6.17 -1.08
C LEU A 62 -6.53 7.57 -1.53
N ASP A 63 -5.58 8.16 -0.81
CA ASP A 63 -5.09 9.51 -1.11
C ASP A 63 -3.96 9.51 -2.15
N ALA A 64 -2.92 8.69 -1.92
CA ALA A 64 -1.80 8.54 -2.85
C ALA A 64 -1.06 7.22 -2.65
N VAL A 65 -0.48 6.71 -3.74
CA VAL A 65 0.57 5.69 -3.75
C VAL A 65 1.92 6.40 -3.85
N ILE A 66 2.77 6.21 -2.83
CA ILE A 66 4.09 6.83 -2.76
C ILE A 66 5.16 5.75 -2.95
N ALA A 67 6.08 5.96 -3.89
CA ALA A 67 7.26 5.11 -4.06
C ALA A 67 8.51 5.83 -3.56
N MET A 68 9.29 5.15 -2.73
CA MET A 68 10.61 5.62 -2.31
C MET A 68 11.68 5.05 -3.25
N ALA A 69 12.44 5.92 -3.90
CA ALA A 69 13.44 5.55 -4.89
C ALA A 69 14.86 5.80 -4.38
N ASP A 70 15.67 4.74 -4.31
CA ASP A 70 17.11 4.91 -4.18
C ASP A 70 17.69 5.41 -5.50
N ALA A 71 18.02 6.70 -5.58
CA ALA A 71 18.52 7.33 -6.80
C ALA A 71 19.79 6.68 -7.38
N LYS A 72 20.62 6.03 -6.56
CA LYS A 72 21.83 5.35 -7.03
C LYS A 72 21.49 4.01 -7.68
N HIS A 73 20.53 3.29 -7.12
CA HIS A 73 20.27 1.90 -7.52
C HIS A 73 19.06 1.77 -8.46
N LEU A 74 18.11 2.72 -8.45
CA LEU A 74 16.89 2.64 -9.25
C LEU A 74 17.15 2.42 -10.75
N PRO A 75 18.08 3.13 -11.42
CA PRO A 75 18.32 2.89 -12.86
C PRO A 75 18.66 1.43 -13.16
N GLY A 76 19.53 0.81 -12.35
CA GLY A 76 19.86 -0.61 -12.49
C GLY A 76 18.68 -1.53 -12.22
N ARG A 77 17.83 -1.20 -11.22
CA ARG A 77 16.63 -1.97 -10.92
C ARG A 77 15.57 -1.92 -12.02
N LEU A 78 15.46 -0.79 -12.72
CA LEU A 78 14.56 -0.67 -13.87
C LEU A 78 15.04 -1.49 -15.08
N ASP A 79 16.35 -1.74 -15.19
CA ASP A 79 16.96 -2.52 -16.27
C ASP A 79 17.07 -4.03 -15.95
N ASP A 80 16.73 -4.45 -14.73
CA ASP A 80 16.78 -5.85 -14.29
C ASP A 80 15.93 -6.73 -15.23
N GLN A 81 16.56 -7.76 -15.79
CA GLN A 81 15.90 -8.75 -16.63
C GLN A 81 15.04 -9.66 -15.77
N VAL A 82 13.77 -9.79 -16.12
CA VAL A 82 12.83 -10.70 -15.47
C VAL A 82 12.52 -11.89 -16.35
N GLU A 83 12.09 -12.98 -15.72
CA GLU A 83 11.63 -14.18 -16.42
C GLU A 83 10.48 -13.84 -17.38
N GLU A 84 10.38 -14.58 -18.47
CA GLU A 84 9.31 -14.41 -19.46
C GLU A 84 7.93 -14.51 -18.80
N GLY A 85 7.08 -13.51 -19.04
CA GLY A 85 5.74 -13.42 -18.45
C GLY A 85 5.68 -12.79 -17.06
N LYS A 86 6.81 -12.40 -16.45
CA LYS A 86 6.85 -11.57 -15.24
C LYS A 86 7.00 -10.09 -15.59
N VAL A 87 6.57 -9.24 -14.67
CA VAL A 87 6.77 -7.79 -14.74
C VAL A 87 7.85 -7.41 -13.75
N ASN A 88 8.76 -6.52 -14.14
CA ASN A 88 9.75 -5.94 -13.25
C ASN A 88 9.06 -5.16 -12.11
N GLU A 89 9.34 -5.55 -10.86
CA GLU A 89 8.68 -4.99 -9.68
C GLU A 89 9.01 -3.52 -9.47
N ALA A 90 10.26 -3.11 -9.70
CA ALA A 90 10.68 -1.71 -9.59
C ALA A 90 9.95 -0.85 -10.64
N TYR A 91 9.78 -1.37 -11.85
CA TYR A 91 8.99 -0.72 -12.88
C TYR A 91 7.52 -0.56 -12.45
N GLN A 92 6.90 -1.61 -11.90
CA GLN A 92 5.50 -1.54 -11.43
C GLN A 92 5.32 -0.53 -10.29
N GLN A 93 6.20 -0.56 -9.28
CA GLN A 93 6.12 0.34 -8.14
C GLN A 93 6.27 1.81 -8.58
N VAL A 94 7.20 2.10 -9.48
CA VAL A 94 7.39 3.44 -10.05
C VAL A 94 6.21 3.86 -10.93
N ALA A 95 5.73 2.97 -11.81
CA ALA A 95 4.66 3.29 -12.74
C ALA A 95 3.29 3.50 -12.06
N PHE A 96 3.08 2.89 -10.90
CA PHE A 96 1.82 2.98 -10.16
C PHE A 96 1.83 4.06 -9.07
N ALA A 97 2.98 4.69 -8.83
CA ALA A 97 3.10 5.75 -7.84
C ALA A 97 2.53 7.09 -8.36
N ASP A 98 1.74 7.75 -7.53
CA ASP A 98 1.33 9.14 -7.74
C ASP A 98 2.50 10.10 -7.50
N LYS A 99 3.44 9.71 -6.64
CA LYS A 99 4.66 10.47 -6.35
C LYS A 99 5.82 9.55 -6.01
N ILE A 100 6.98 9.91 -6.55
CA ILE A 100 8.26 9.28 -6.26
C ILE A 100 9.08 10.24 -5.41
N ILE A 101 9.64 9.73 -4.31
CA ILE A 101 10.50 10.47 -3.39
C ILE A 101 11.90 9.87 -3.40
#